data_AF-A0A2E8A4T7-F1
#
_entry.id   AF-A0A2E8A4T7-F1
#
_cell.length_a   1.000
_cell.length_b   1.000
_cell.length_c   1.000
_cell.angle_alpha   90.00
_cell.angle_beta   90.00
_cell.angle_gamma   90.00
#
_symmetry.space_group_name_H-M   'P 1'
#
loop_
_entity.id
_entity.type
_entity.pdbx_description
1 polymer ?
#
loop_
_entity_poly.entity_id
_entity_poly.type
_entity_poly.pdbx_seq_one_letter_code
_entity_poly.pdbx_strand_id
1 'polypeptide(L)'
;MDDEDIKISDSEEARASIARLLKAIEGWASKESSKNELELTAFGAALGSGIISFHEFSSKECRNSQTLIGAVSRVKQHLEKEHKKFDGEIDKMHIKFAQEMEELDLKIIRDRKEFKHYLVSLIYAEEYNKLRRQVTNIFETLEAKANYEDGSD
;
A
#
# COMPACT_ATOMS: atom_id res chain seq x y z
N MET A 1 49.59 41.56 -18.62
CA MET A 1 49.17 40.44 -19.47
C MET A 1 48.92 39.33 -18.50
N ASP A 2 47.66 39.08 -18.21
CA ASP A 2 47.30 37.94 -17.37
C ASP A 2 47.60 36.70 -18.21
N ASP A 3 48.58 35.91 -17.75
CA ASP A 3 48.81 34.58 -18.29
C ASP A 3 47.53 33.78 -18.02
N GLU A 4 46.68 33.64 -19.05
CA GLU A 4 45.54 32.73 -19.00
C GLU A 4 46.11 31.33 -18.72
N ASP A 5 45.98 30.86 -17.49
CA ASP A 5 46.32 29.49 -17.09
C ASP A 5 45.60 28.52 -18.01
N ILE A 6 46.31 27.98 -19.01
CA ILE A 6 45.79 26.98 -19.92
C ILE A 6 45.56 25.70 -19.12
N LYS A 7 44.29 25.45 -18.75
CA LYS A 7 43.92 24.24 -18.04
C LYS A 7 43.95 23.05 -19.00
N ILE A 8 44.71 22.02 -18.63
CA ILE A 8 44.75 20.75 -19.37
C ILE A 8 43.35 20.15 -19.55
N SER A 9 42.43 20.39 -18.62
CA SER A 9 41.01 19.97 -18.73
C SER A 9 40.29 20.54 -19.95
N ASP A 10 40.72 21.71 -20.43
CA ASP A 10 40.07 22.41 -21.54
C ASP A 10 40.75 22.14 -22.89
N SER A 11 41.82 21.34 -22.87
CA SER A 11 42.56 20.90 -24.06
C SER A 11 41.70 20.12 -25.05
N GLU A 12 42.11 20.11 -26.31
CA GLU A 12 41.45 19.32 -27.36
C GLU A 12 41.51 17.82 -27.05
N GLU A 13 42.63 17.36 -26.48
CA GLU A 13 42.85 15.97 -26.08
C GLU A 13 41.88 15.55 -24.97
N ALA A 14 41.65 16.41 -23.96
CA ALA A 14 40.69 16.15 -22.89
C ALA A 14 39.26 16.05 -23.45
N ARG A 15 38.86 16.98 -24.32
CA ARG A 15 37.55 16.96 -25.01
C ARG A 15 37.38 15.72 -25.89
N ALA A 16 38.42 15.32 -26.62
CA ALA A 16 38.40 14.10 -27.44
C ALA A 16 38.30 12.83 -26.58
N SER A 17 38.91 12.82 -25.38
CA SER A 17 38.76 11.73 -24.41
C SER A 17 37.32 11.61 -23.91
N ILE A 18 36.70 12.72 -23.52
CA ILE A 18 35.29 12.78 -23.10
C ILE A 18 34.36 12.29 -24.21
N ALA A 19 34.56 12.76 -25.46
CA ALA A 19 33.75 12.33 -26.60
C ALA A 19 33.81 10.82 -26.84
N ARG A 20 34.98 10.19 -26.67
CA ARG A 20 35.13 8.72 -26.79
C ARG A 20 34.43 8.00 -25.65
N LEU A 21 34.51 8.51 -24.42
CA LEU A 21 33.79 7.96 -23.28
C LEU A 21 32.27 8.00 -23.51
N LEU A 22 31.74 9.14 -23.97
CA LEU A 22 30.32 9.28 -24.32
C LEU A 22 29.90 8.25 -25.36
N LYS A 23 30.73 8.00 -26.37
CA LYS A 23 30.43 7.00 -27.39
C LYS A 23 30.41 5.58 -26.82
N ALA A 24 31.31 5.27 -25.89
CA ALA A 24 31.32 3.99 -25.19
C ALA A 24 30.06 3.80 -24.33
N ILE A 25 29.65 4.84 -23.61
CA ILE A 25 28.41 4.87 -22.81
C ILE A 25 27.20 4.66 -23.72
N GLU A 26 27.13 5.35 -24.86
CA GLU A 26 26.03 5.20 -25.83
C GLU A 26 25.96 3.77 -26.39
N GLY A 27 27.11 3.17 -26.74
CA GLY A 27 27.17 1.79 -27.20
C GLY A 27 26.76 0.77 -26.14
N TRP A 28 27.13 1.00 -24.88
CA TRP A 28 26.69 0.20 -23.74
C TRP A 28 25.18 0.32 -23.52
N ALA A 29 24.65 1.54 -23.43
CA ALA A 29 23.23 1.81 -23.21
C ALA A 29 22.36 1.22 -24.32
N SER A 30 22.79 1.32 -25.58
CA SER A 30 22.08 0.73 -26.72
C SER A 30 21.93 -0.78 -26.57
N LYS A 31 23.02 -1.49 -26.21
CA LYS A 31 23.00 -2.94 -25.96
C LYS A 31 22.08 -3.31 -24.81
N GLU A 32 22.25 -2.70 -23.64
CA GLU A 32 21.43 -3.00 -22.46
C GLU A 32 19.94 -2.72 -22.68
N SER A 33 19.60 -1.64 -23.40
CA SER A 33 18.21 -1.29 -23.70
C SER A 33 17.50 -2.23 -24.69
N SER A 34 18.21 -3.21 -25.25
CA SER A 34 17.64 -4.19 -26.20
C SER A 34 17.46 -5.58 -25.60
N LYS A 35 17.76 -5.74 -24.30
CA LYS A 35 17.65 -7.00 -23.58
C LYS A 35 16.22 -7.26 -23.11
N ASN A 36 16.00 -8.42 -22.48
CA ASN A 36 14.70 -8.80 -21.94
C ASN A 36 14.27 -7.89 -20.76
N GLU A 37 13.01 -8.02 -20.32
CA GLU A 37 12.41 -7.16 -19.30
C GLU A 37 13.17 -7.15 -17.95
N LEU A 38 13.69 -8.30 -17.49
CA LEU A 38 14.44 -8.36 -16.23
C LEU A 38 15.77 -7.62 -16.33
N GLU A 39 16.51 -7.84 -17.43
CA GLU A 39 17.76 -7.15 -17.69
C GLU A 39 17.53 -5.65 -17.96
N LEU A 40 16.40 -5.28 -18.55
CA LEU A 40 16.03 -3.88 -18.74
C LEU A 40 15.76 -3.17 -17.40
N THR A 41 15.15 -3.87 -16.42
CA THR A 41 15.04 -3.38 -15.05
C THR A 41 16.42 -3.23 -14.39
N ALA A 42 17.32 -4.20 -14.58
CA ALA A 42 18.70 -4.11 -14.07
C ALA A 42 19.48 -2.95 -14.70
N PHE A 43 19.28 -2.69 -16.00
CA PHE A 43 19.81 -1.51 -16.67
C PHE A 43 19.29 -0.21 -16.05
N GLY A 44 17.99 -0.13 -15.74
CA GLY A 44 17.39 0.99 -15.04
C GLY A 44 18.05 1.23 -13.67
N ALA A 45 18.30 0.17 -12.91
CA ALA A 45 19.01 0.24 -11.63
C ALA A 45 20.46 0.74 -11.80
N ALA A 46 21.16 0.27 -12.84
CA ALA A 46 22.52 0.72 -13.15
C ALA A 46 22.55 2.22 -13.50
N LEU A 47 21.60 2.73 -14.28
CA LEU A 47 21.48 4.17 -14.57
C LEU A 47 21.19 4.98 -13.30
N GLY A 48 20.30 4.47 -12.43
CA GLY A 48 19.92 5.12 -11.17
C GLY A 48 21.00 5.10 -10.09
N SER A 49 22.04 4.27 -10.23
CA SER A 49 23.13 4.12 -9.25
C SER A 49 24.05 5.34 -9.14
N GLY A 50 23.98 6.27 -10.10
CA GLY A 50 24.81 7.48 -10.09
C GLY A 50 26.26 7.27 -10.54
N ILE A 51 26.61 6.10 -11.09
CA ILE A 51 27.95 5.82 -11.66
C ILE A 51 28.30 6.81 -12.80
N ILE A 52 27.30 7.24 -13.58
CA ILE A 52 27.47 8.20 -14.66
C ILE A 52 26.77 9.50 -14.28
N SER A 53 27.53 10.57 -14.12
CA SER A 53 27.03 11.91 -13.84
C SER A 53 26.49 12.57 -15.10
N PHE A 54 25.32 12.16 -15.58
CA PHE A 54 24.71 12.71 -16.81
C PHE A 54 24.47 14.23 -16.79
N HIS A 55 24.42 14.86 -15.60
CA HIS A 55 24.27 16.31 -15.46
C HIS A 55 25.53 17.09 -15.86
N GLU A 56 26.70 16.43 -15.89
CA GLU A 56 27.96 17.01 -16.36
C GLU A 56 28.05 17.05 -17.89
N PHE A 57 27.10 16.43 -18.60
CA PHE A 57 27.11 16.44 -20.06
C PHE A 57 26.62 17.80 -20.57
N SER A 58 27.39 18.40 -21.47
CA SER A 58 27.02 19.65 -22.12
C SER A 58 25.80 19.46 -23.03
N SER A 59 25.09 20.56 -23.32
CA SER A 59 23.96 20.53 -24.26
C SER A 59 24.36 20.09 -25.67
N LYS A 60 25.62 20.27 -26.07
CA LYS A 60 26.14 19.78 -27.36
C LYS A 60 26.28 18.26 -27.36
N GLU A 61 26.82 17.70 -26.28
CA GLU A 61 26.98 16.25 -26.12
C GLU A 61 25.63 15.53 -26.06
N CYS A 62 24.66 16.09 -25.33
CA CYS A 62 23.30 15.55 -25.29
C CYS A 62 22.64 15.55 -26.67
N ARG A 63 22.77 16.64 -27.45
CA ARG A 63 22.24 16.71 -28.82
C ARG A 63 22.85 15.64 -29.73
N ASN A 64 24.12 15.32 -29.56
CA ASN A 64 24.82 14.31 -30.36
C ASN A 64 24.58 12.87 -29.90
N SER A 65 23.97 12.67 -28.72
CA SER A 65 23.78 11.36 -28.10
C SER A 65 22.34 10.85 -28.22
N GLN A 66 21.75 10.94 -29.42
CA GLN A 66 20.36 10.56 -29.65
C GLN A 66 20.09 9.07 -29.38
N THR A 67 21.06 8.19 -29.63
CA THR A 67 20.88 6.76 -29.32
C THR A 67 20.87 6.52 -27.81
N LEU A 68 21.70 7.23 -27.05
CA LEU A 68 21.68 7.19 -25.59
C LEU A 68 20.32 7.67 -25.04
N ILE A 69 19.81 8.78 -25.56
CA ILE A 69 18.47 9.30 -25.17
C ILE A 69 17.38 8.25 -25.48
N GLY A 70 17.44 7.61 -26.65
CA GLY A 70 16.51 6.54 -27.02
C GLY A 70 16.58 5.34 -26.08
N ALA A 71 17.78 4.89 -25.72
CA ALA A 71 18.00 3.79 -24.78
C ALA A 71 17.44 4.11 -23.38
N VAL A 72 17.70 5.32 -22.86
CA VAL A 72 17.17 5.80 -21.58
C VAL A 72 15.65 5.95 -21.62
N SER A 73 15.10 6.43 -22.74
CA SER A 73 13.65 6.55 -22.93
C SER A 73 12.95 5.20 -22.88
N ARG A 74 13.53 4.16 -23.50
CA ARG A 74 12.96 2.81 -23.48
C ARG A 74 12.90 2.23 -22.07
N VAL A 75 13.97 2.34 -21.29
CA VAL A 75 13.96 1.85 -19.91
C VAL A 75 13.02 2.68 -19.03
N LYS A 76 12.89 4.00 -19.24
CA LYS A 76 11.87 4.82 -18.58
C LYS A 76 10.46 4.29 -18.84
N GLN A 77 10.11 4.02 -20.09
CA GLN A 77 8.79 3.47 -20.45
C GLN A 77 8.53 2.10 -19.82
N HIS A 78 9.55 1.24 -19.79
CA HIS A 78 9.48 -0.06 -19.13
C HIS A 78 9.21 0.07 -17.63
N LEU A 79 9.97 0.92 -16.93
CA LEU A 79 9.79 1.15 -15.49
C LEU A 79 8.42 1.77 -15.16
N GLU A 80 7.91 2.67 -16.01
CA GLU A 80 6.55 3.22 -15.87
C GLU A 80 5.46 2.15 -16.03
N LYS A 81 5.65 1.21 -16.96
CA LYS A 81 4.73 0.08 -17.16
C LYS A 81 4.74 -0.84 -15.94
N GLU A 82 5.91 -1.25 -15.47
CA GLU A 82 6.02 -2.12 -14.29
C GLU A 82 5.50 -1.45 -13.03
N HIS A 83 5.77 -0.15 -12.84
CA HIS A 83 5.21 0.62 -11.73
C HIS A 83 3.67 0.56 -11.71
N LYS A 84 3.01 0.88 -12.84
CA LYS A 84 1.54 0.83 -12.94
C LYS A 84 0.98 -0.57 -12.69
N LYS A 85 1.69 -1.60 -13.15
CA LYS A 85 1.31 -3.00 -12.92
C LYS A 85 1.31 -3.33 -11.43
N PHE A 86 2.41 -3.04 -10.73
CA PHE A 86 2.52 -3.34 -9.31
C PHE A 86 1.59 -2.48 -8.44
N ASP A 87 1.38 -1.21 -8.81
CA ASP A 87 0.39 -0.35 -8.17
C ASP A 87 -1.02 -0.97 -8.22
N GLY A 88 -1.44 -1.45 -9.40
CA GLY A 88 -2.71 -2.15 -9.55
C GLY A 88 -2.77 -3.53 -8.87
N GLU A 89 -1.64 -4.21 -8.69
CA GLU A 89 -1.58 -5.44 -7.88
C GLU A 89 -1.74 -5.13 -6.38
N ILE A 90 -1.14 -4.05 -5.90
CA ILE A 90 -1.27 -3.56 -4.52
C ILE A 90 -2.73 -3.18 -4.23
N ASP A 91 -3.40 -2.46 -5.12
CA ASP A 91 -4.82 -2.12 -4.96
C ASP A 91 -5.72 -3.36 -4.84
N LYS A 92 -5.46 -4.39 -5.65
CA LYS A 92 -6.20 -5.66 -5.56
C LYS A 92 -5.95 -6.34 -4.22
N MET A 93 -4.71 -6.34 -3.73
CA MET A 93 -4.39 -6.88 -2.41
C MET A 93 -5.08 -6.07 -1.30
N HIS A 94 -5.12 -4.75 -1.39
CA HIS A 94 -5.85 -3.90 -0.43
C HIS A 94 -7.35 -4.24 -0.39
N ILE A 95 -8.01 -4.37 -1.54
CA ILE A 95 -9.43 -4.75 -1.61
C ILE A 95 -9.62 -6.14 -0.98
N LYS A 96 -8.77 -7.11 -1.32
CA LYS A 96 -8.86 -8.46 -0.79
C LYS A 96 -8.65 -8.49 0.72
N PHE A 97 -7.67 -7.76 1.23
CA PHE A 97 -7.45 -7.64 2.68
C PHE A 97 -8.62 -6.97 3.39
N ALA A 98 -9.23 -5.93 2.80
CA ALA A 98 -10.42 -5.32 3.37
C ALA A 98 -11.60 -6.31 3.45
N GLN A 99 -11.81 -7.11 2.40
CA GLN A 99 -12.84 -8.18 2.39
C GLN A 99 -12.55 -9.27 3.43
N GLU A 100 -11.30 -9.72 3.53
CA GLU A 100 -10.90 -10.74 4.52
C GLU A 100 -11.05 -10.21 5.96
N MET A 101 -10.74 -8.92 6.21
CA MET A 101 -10.99 -8.26 7.50
C MET A 101 -12.49 -8.16 7.80
N GLU A 102 -13.32 -7.74 6.85
CA GLU A 102 -14.78 -7.70 7.02
C GLU A 102 -15.34 -9.09 7.30
N GLU A 103 -14.87 -10.13 6.60
CA GLU A 103 -15.27 -11.51 6.88
C GLU A 103 -14.84 -11.95 8.28
N LEU A 104 -13.66 -11.56 8.74
CA LEU A 104 -13.17 -11.85 10.09
C LEU A 104 -14.01 -11.15 11.16
N ASP A 105 -14.33 -9.86 10.96
CA ASP A 105 -15.26 -9.12 11.82
C ASP A 105 -16.65 -9.76 11.83
N LEU A 106 -17.16 -10.18 10.67
CA LEU A 106 -18.42 -10.93 10.55
C LEU A 106 -18.35 -12.29 11.24
N LYS A 107 -17.21 -12.98 11.24
CA LYS A 107 -17.00 -14.24 11.98
C LYS A 107 -17.01 -13.99 13.49
N ILE A 108 -16.35 -12.94 13.99
CA ILE A 108 -16.43 -12.52 15.39
C ILE A 108 -17.87 -12.16 15.76
N ILE A 109 -18.57 -11.42 14.89
CA ILE A 109 -19.99 -11.11 14.99
C ILE A 109 -20.87 -12.36 14.80
N ARG A 110 -20.38 -13.48 14.27
CA ARG A 110 -21.16 -14.72 14.12
C ARG A 110 -20.94 -15.68 15.28
N ASP A 111 -19.78 -15.60 15.93
CA ASP A 111 -19.54 -16.20 17.25
C ASP A 111 -20.48 -15.62 18.33
N ARG A 112 -21.24 -14.55 17.97
CA ARG A 112 -22.52 -14.13 18.59
C ARG A 112 -23.60 -15.21 18.76
N LYS A 113 -23.36 -16.52 18.59
CA LYS A 113 -24.28 -17.50 19.22
C LYS A 113 -24.39 -17.22 20.73
N GLU A 114 -23.31 -16.78 21.36
CA GLU A 114 -23.36 -16.28 22.75
C GLU A 114 -24.07 -14.93 22.88
N PHE A 115 -23.92 -14.00 21.94
CA PHE A 115 -24.61 -12.71 22.02
C PHE A 115 -26.12 -12.82 21.77
N LYS A 116 -26.53 -13.68 20.83
CA LYS A 116 -27.94 -14.02 20.62
C LYS A 116 -28.50 -14.73 21.84
N HIS A 117 -27.73 -15.64 22.46
CA HIS A 117 -28.08 -16.26 23.72
C HIS A 117 -28.24 -15.21 24.84
N TYR A 118 -27.29 -14.29 24.98
CA TYR A 118 -27.31 -13.17 25.91
C TYR A 118 -28.54 -12.27 25.75
N LEU A 119 -28.89 -11.88 24.52
CA LEU A 119 -30.08 -11.07 24.25
C LEU A 119 -31.38 -11.82 24.62
N VAL A 120 -31.47 -13.12 24.33
CA VAL A 120 -32.62 -13.96 24.73
C VAL A 120 -32.69 -14.07 26.26
N SER A 121 -31.57 -14.29 26.95
CA SER A 121 -31.50 -14.35 28.40
C SER A 121 -31.94 -13.04 29.07
N LEU A 122 -31.59 -11.88 28.52
CA LEU A 122 -32.03 -10.58 29.03
C LEU A 122 -33.55 -10.40 28.93
N ILE A 123 -34.13 -10.71 27.78
CA ILE A 123 -35.59 -10.62 27.56
C ILE A 123 -36.32 -11.54 28.55
N TYR A 124 -35.85 -12.78 28.69
CA TYR A 124 -36.44 -13.72 29.64
C TYR A 124 -36.32 -13.25 31.08
N ALA A 125 -35.17 -12.68 31.49
CA ALA A 125 -35.00 -12.15 32.84
C ALA A 125 -35.99 -11.01 33.16
N GLU A 126 -36.27 -10.14 32.19
CA GLU A 126 -37.26 -9.07 32.34
C GLU A 126 -38.69 -9.63 32.46
N GLU A 127 -39.08 -10.57 31.59
CA GLU A 127 -40.39 -11.22 31.65
C GLU A 127 -40.59 -11.97 32.97
N TYR A 128 -39.60 -12.75 33.41
CA TYR A 128 -39.65 -13.45 34.69
C TYR A 128 -39.79 -12.50 35.87
N ASN A 129 -39.11 -11.35 35.86
CA ASN A 129 -39.28 -10.35 36.91
C ASN A 129 -40.69 -9.74 36.93
N LYS A 130 -41.27 -9.49 35.76
CA LYS A 130 -42.66 -9.01 35.66
C LYS A 130 -43.65 -10.05 36.16
N LEU A 131 -43.53 -11.29 35.70
CA LEU A 131 -44.34 -12.43 36.15
C LEU A 131 -44.23 -12.65 37.65
N ARG A 132 -43.00 -12.65 38.19
CA ARG A 132 -42.74 -12.77 39.63
C ARG A 132 -43.51 -11.72 40.42
N ARG A 133 -43.42 -10.43 40.04
CA ARG A 133 -44.17 -9.36 40.73
C ARG A 133 -45.68 -9.60 40.69
N GLN A 134 -46.22 -9.98 39.54
CA GLN A 134 -47.65 -10.25 39.40
C GLN A 134 -48.10 -11.41 40.29
N VAL A 135 -47.36 -12.52 40.28
CA VAL A 135 -47.67 -13.71 41.09
C VAL A 135 -47.51 -13.42 42.58
N THR A 136 -46.47 -12.68 42.99
CA THR A 136 -46.28 -12.26 44.38
C THR A 136 -47.47 -11.44 44.87
N ASN A 137 -47.95 -10.46 44.10
CA ASN A 137 -49.12 -9.67 44.49
C ASN A 137 -50.39 -10.52 44.65
N ILE A 138 -50.59 -11.50 43.76
CA ILE A 138 -51.71 -12.44 43.85
C ILE A 138 -51.58 -13.27 45.12
N PHE A 139 -50.38 -13.81 45.39
CA PHE A 139 -50.10 -14.60 46.59
C PHE A 139 -50.37 -13.79 47.86
N GLU A 140 -49.81 -12.58 47.97
CA GLU A 140 -50.02 -11.69 49.12
C GLU A 140 -51.50 -11.36 49.33
N THR A 141 -52.25 -11.16 48.24
CA THR A 141 -53.71 -10.93 48.32
C THR A 141 -54.45 -12.14 48.86
N LEU A 142 -54.10 -13.35 48.39
CA LEU A 142 -54.71 -14.59 48.85
C LEU A 142 -54.33 -14.89 50.29
N GLU A 143 -53.07 -14.70 50.65
CA GLU A 143 -52.55 -14.88 52.00
C GLU A 143 -53.21 -13.89 52.98
N ALA A 144 -53.30 -12.61 52.61
CA ALA A 144 -54.00 -11.61 53.41
C ALA A 144 -55.47 -11.99 53.62
N LYS A 145 -56.17 -12.47 52.59
CA LYS A 145 -57.57 -12.92 52.72
C LYS A 145 -57.72 -14.18 53.56
N ALA A 146 -56.80 -15.14 53.43
CA ALA A 146 -56.83 -16.38 54.20
C ALA A 146 -56.51 -16.16 55.68
N ASN A 147 -55.68 -15.16 55.98
CA ASN A 147 -55.27 -14.80 57.34
C ASN A 147 -56.10 -13.64 57.93
N TYR A 148 -57.04 -13.07 57.18
CA TYR A 148 -58.10 -12.24 57.72
C TYR A 148 -59.05 -13.18 58.47
N GLU A 149 -58.85 -13.30 59.78
CA GLU A 149 -59.89 -13.84 60.66
C GLU A 149 -61.15 -12.99 60.46
N ASP A 150 -62.31 -13.65 60.30
CA ASP A 150 -63.62 -13.03 60.31
C ASP A 150 -63.82 -12.29 61.64
N GLY A 151 -63.31 -11.07 61.69
CA GLY A 151 -63.43 -10.15 62.80
C GLY A 151 -64.84 -9.59 62.83
N SER A 152 -65.70 -10.30 63.57
CA SER A 152 -66.88 -9.84 64.32
C SER A 152 -68.13 -9.38 63.54
N ASP A 153 -69.23 -10.06 63.88
CA ASP A 153 -70.59 -9.50 64.02
C ASP A 153 -70.61 -8.07 64.61
#